data_AF-A0A1I2GBT5-F1
#
_entry.id   AF-A0A1I2GBT5-F1
#
_cell.length_a   1.000
_cell.length_b   1.000
_cell.length_c   1.000
_cell.angle_alpha   90.00
_cell.angle_beta   90.00
_cell.angle_gamma   90.00
#
_symmetry.space_group_name_H-M   'P 1'
#
loop_
_entity.id
_entity.type
_entity.pdbx_description
1 polymer ?
#
loop_
_entity_poly.entity_id
_entity_poly.type
_entity_poly.pdbx_seq_one_letter_code
_entity_poly.pdbx_strand_id
1 'polypeptide(L)'
;MRTLKIIFAALVTLAVVTGCGLFKDTPEEKFQKEIEEILEKPAVFTVFLDDEATEPERTALRSWLEKQPDVVAVAFEDKAAAYERFKQLWPDDPDFMKNVEQEYLPESFRTTVSDYTAVRELRDSQAAKDLEAMPGVRKVVFPCTTVEECRDKAPSAVPRPS
;
A
#
# COMPACT_ATOMS: atom_id res chain seq x y z
N MET A 1 -74.73 -22.17 21.48
CA MET A 1 -73.87 -22.32 22.67
C MET A 1 -72.57 -23.02 22.28
N ARG A 2 -71.48 -22.26 22.16
CA ARG A 2 -70.08 -22.65 22.42
C ARG A 2 -69.21 -21.46 22.00
N THR A 3 -69.17 -20.49 22.88
CA THR A 3 -68.29 -19.34 22.81
C THR A 3 -66.86 -19.74 23.21
N LEU A 4 -65.91 -18.97 22.70
CA LEU A 4 -64.69 -18.52 23.38
C LEU A 4 -63.38 -19.32 23.17
N LYS A 5 -62.36 -18.53 22.76
CA LYS A 5 -60.90 -18.80 22.71
C LYS A 5 -60.31 -19.24 21.37
N ILE A 6 -60.46 -18.39 20.35
CA ILE A 6 -59.46 -18.26 19.27
C ILE A 6 -58.86 -16.85 19.38
N ILE A 7 -58.07 -16.65 20.43
CA ILE A 7 -57.15 -15.51 20.58
C ILE A 7 -55.83 -16.17 20.98
N PHE A 8 -54.99 -16.50 20.01
CA PHE A 8 -53.53 -16.64 20.12
C PHE A 8 -53.00 -17.03 18.72
N ALA A 9 -53.34 -16.20 17.73
CA ALA A 9 -52.78 -16.23 16.39
C ALA A 9 -52.06 -14.89 16.17
N ALA A 10 -50.96 -14.67 16.89
CA ALA A 10 -49.98 -13.62 16.66
C ALA A 10 -48.78 -13.89 17.58
N LEU A 11 -47.55 -13.68 17.08
CA LEU A 11 -46.25 -13.81 17.77
C LEU A 11 -45.59 -15.20 17.79
N VAL A 12 -45.43 -15.82 16.62
CA VAL A 12 -44.18 -16.57 16.33
C VAL A 12 -43.71 -16.19 14.92
N THR A 13 -43.42 -14.91 14.74
CA THR A 13 -42.58 -14.44 13.63
C THR A 13 -41.20 -14.16 14.19
N LEU A 14 -40.19 -14.72 13.53
CA LEU A 14 -38.77 -14.37 13.63
C LEU A 14 -37.97 -14.97 14.81
N ALA A 15 -37.73 -16.27 14.74
CA ALA A 15 -36.45 -16.85 15.18
C ALA A 15 -35.68 -17.32 13.94
N VAL A 16 -35.54 -16.42 12.96
CA VAL A 16 -34.63 -16.62 11.82
C VAL A 16 -33.25 -16.24 12.33
N VAL A 17 -32.44 -17.26 12.59
CA VAL A 17 -30.97 -17.21 12.65
C VAL A 17 -30.44 -16.07 13.55
N THR A 18 -30.62 -16.22 14.86
CA THR A 18 -29.73 -15.56 15.83
C THR A 18 -28.41 -16.33 15.89
N GLY A 19 -27.74 -16.44 14.75
CA GLY A 19 -26.32 -16.70 14.69
C GLY A 19 -25.58 -15.39 14.93
N CYS A 20 -24.63 -15.41 15.86
CA CYS A 20 -23.59 -14.38 16.09
C CYS A 20 -24.01 -13.06 16.76
N GLY A 21 -24.54 -13.14 17.97
CA GLY A 21 -24.56 -12.02 18.93
C GLY A 21 -23.42 -12.06 19.97
N LEU A 22 -22.30 -12.76 19.72
CA LEU A 22 -21.30 -13.04 20.76
C LEU A 22 -19.84 -13.17 20.27
N PHE A 23 -19.49 -12.57 19.14
CA PHE A 23 -18.09 -12.38 18.76
C PHE A 23 -17.78 -10.89 18.85
N LYS A 24 -16.97 -10.52 19.85
CA LYS A 24 -16.26 -9.24 19.83
C LYS A 24 -15.39 -9.27 18.57
N ASP A 25 -15.57 -8.28 17.70
CA ASP A 25 -14.86 -8.03 16.44
C ASP A 25 -14.35 -9.31 15.75
N THR A 26 -15.10 -9.79 14.76
CA THR A 26 -14.58 -10.90 13.95
C THR A 26 -13.21 -10.53 13.38
N PRO A 27 -12.27 -11.49 13.22
CA PRO A 27 -10.96 -11.20 12.63
C PRO A 27 -11.05 -10.46 11.28
N GLU A 28 -12.14 -10.67 10.54
CA GLU A 28 -12.44 -10.02 9.28
C GLU A 28 -12.82 -8.54 9.44
N GLU A 29 -13.70 -8.18 10.39
CA GLU A 29 -14.05 -6.77 10.67
C GLU A 29 -12.85 -5.97 11.21
N LYS A 30 -12.02 -6.58 12.06
CA LYS A 30 -10.80 -5.95 12.56
C LYS A 30 -9.80 -5.69 11.42
N PHE A 31 -9.62 -6.67 10.54
CA PHE A 31 -8.76 -6.55 9.36
C PHE A 31 -9.28 -5.49 8.38
N GLN A 32 -10.60 -5.42 8.17
CA GLN A 32 -11.23 -4.37 7.36
C GLN A 32 -10.92 -2.98 7.90
N LYS A 33 -11.08 -2.77 9.23
CA LYS A 33 -10.80 -1.48 9.85
C LYS A 33 -9.31 -1.11 9.82
N GLU A 34 -8.41 -2.07 10.02
CA GLU A 34 -6.96 -1.86 9.87
C GLU A 34 -6.60 -1.48 8.43
N ILE A 35 -7.26 -2.08 7.42
CA ILE A 35 -7.07 -1.71 6.02
C ILE A 35 -7.62 -0.32 5.72
N GLU A 36 -8.83 0.03 6.19
CA GLU A 36 -9.37 1.39 6.02
C GLU A 36 -8.42 2.44 6.59
N GLU A 37 -7.88 2.22 7.79
CA GLU A 37 -6.91 3.14 8.39
C GLU A 37 -5.59 3.23 7.60
N ILE A 38 -5.16 2.14 6.94
CA ILE A 38 -4.00 2.16 6.03
C ILE A 38 -4.31 2.94 4.75
N LEU A 39 -5.51 2.80 4.21
CA LEU A 39 -5.93 3.49 2.98
C LEU A 39 -6.09 5.00 3.20
N GLU A 40 -6.39 5.44 4.42
CA GLU A 40 -6.44 6.85 4.83
C GLU A 40 -5.04 7.46 5.10
N LYS A 41 -3.98 6.65 5.15
CA LYS A 41 -2.61 7.15 5.35
C LYS A 41 -1.97 7.56 4.02
N PRO A 42 -1.08 8.58 4.05
CA PRO A 42 -0.28 8.93 2.89
C PRO A 42 0.48 7.72 2.36
N ALA A 43 0.30 7.46 1.08
CA ALA A 43 0.96 6.36 0.41
C ALA A 43 2.27 6.84 -0.22
N VAL A 44 3.25 5.94 -0.32
CA VAL A 44 4.57 6.26 -0.88
C VAL A 44 4.89 5.32 -2.03
N PHE A 45 5.23 5.90 -3.18
CA PHE A 45 5.85 5.18 -4.28
C PHE A 45 7.30 5.66 -4.48
N THR A 46 8.12 4.83 -5.12
CA THR A 46 9.56 5.12 -5.31
C THR A 46 9.89 5.12 -6.79
N VAL A 47 10.62 6.14 -7.24
CA VAL A 47 11.20 6.21 -8.59
C VAL A 47 12.69 6.00 -8.46
N PHE A 48 13.21 4.87 -8.93
CA PHE A 48 14.64 4.57 -8.98
C PHE A 48 15.25 5.17 -10.25
N LEU A 49 16.45 5.72 -10.10
CA LEU A 49 17.18 6.38 -11.17
C LEU A 49 18.18 5.42 -11.80
N ASP A 50 18.58 5.74 -13.03
CA ASP A 50 19.76 5.16 -13.65
C ASP A 50 21.04 5.65 -12.96
N ASP A 51 22.11 4.86 -13.02
CA ASP A 51 23.37 5.19 -12.31
C ASP A 51 24.05 6.42 -12.93
N GLU A 52 23.79 6.66 -14.20
CA GLU A 52 24.28 7.78 -15.00
C GLU A 52 23.30 8.97 -15.07
N ALA A 53 22.20 8.96 -14.32
CA ALA A 53 21.21 10.03 -14.34
C ALA A 53 21.85 11.40 -14.02
N THR A 54 21.73 12.33 -14.95
CA THR A 54 22.37 13.64 -14.88
C THR A 54 21.63 14.60 -13.95
N GLU A 55 22.28 15.66 -13.48
CA GLU A 55 21.61 16.72 -12.67
C GLU A 55 20.38 17.34 -13.38
N PRO A 56 20.42 17.66 -14.69
CA PRO A 56 19.23 18.14 -15.40
C PRO A 56 18.08 17.13 -15.42
N GLU A 57 18.36 15.84 -15.60
CA GLU A 57 17.35 14.77 -15.59
C GLU A 57 16.73 14.63 -14.20
N ARG A 58 17.54 14.64 -13.14
CA ARG A 58 17.07 14.64 -11.75
C ARG A 58 16.19 15.84 -11.43
N THR A 59 16.59 17.02 -11.90
CA THR A 59 15.81 18.25 -11.71
C THR A 59 14.49 18.19 -12.48
N ALA A 60 14.49 17.69 -13.71
CA ALA A 60 13.29 17.51 -14.53
C ALA A 60 12.32 16.51 -13.90
N LEU A 61 12.84 15.37 -13.43
CA LEU A 61 12.08 14.33 -12.74
C LEU A 61 11.45 14.87 -11.45
N ARG A 62 12.22 15.52 -10.58
CA ARG A 62 11.70 16.19 -9.38
C ARG A 62 10.57 17.17 -9.74
N SER A 63 10.81 18.04 -10.71
CA SER A 63 9.83 19.04 -11.14
C SER A 63 8.56 18.42 -11.71
N TRP A 64 8.67 17.25 -12.36
CA TRP A 64 7.51 16.50 -12.85
C TRP A 64 6.71 15.91 -11.69
N LEU A 65 7.38 15.31 -10.71
CA LEU A 65 6.75 14.69 -9.53
C LEU A 65 6.02 15.74 -8.69
N GLU A 66 6.65 16.90 -8.44
CA GLU A 66 6.08 18.00 -7.65
C GLU A 66 4.88 18.68 -8.32
N LYS A 67 4.65 18.46 -9.63
CA LYS A 67 3.49 18.99 -10.37
C LYS A 67 2.28 18.07 -10.36
N GLN A 68 2.42 16.84 -9.86
CA GLN A 68 1.28 15.92 -9.80
C GLN A 68 0.30 16.40 -8.72
N PRO A 69 -1.02 16.39 -9.00
CA PRO A 69 -2.02 17.04 -8.15
C PRO A 69 -2.07 16.50 -6.71
N ASP A 70 -1.83 15.20 -6.54
CA ASP A 70 -1.95 14.52 -5.25
C ASP A 70 -0.60 14.26 -4.56
N VAL A 71 0.50 14.75 -5.14
CA VAL A 71 1.84 14.63 -4.55
C VAL A 71 2.01 15.65 -3.42
N VAL A 72 2.31 15.14 -2.23
CA VAL A 72 2.47 15.92 -1.01
C VAL A 72 3.94 16.20 -0.69
N ALA A 73 4.84 15.26 -1.04
CA ALA A 73 6.27 15.43 -0.81
C ALA A 73 7.12 14.62 -1.79
N VAL A 74 8.28 15.16 -2.16
CA VAL A 74 9.28 14.48 -3.01
C VAL A 74 10.64 14.54 -2.31
N ALA A 75 11.09 13.41 -1.79
CA ALA A 75 12.39 13.27 -1.13
C ALA A 75 13.38 12.56 -2.04
N PHE A 76 14.55 13.16 -2.25
CA PHE A 76 15.65 12.50 -2.94
C PHE A 76 16.44 11.66 -1.93
N GLU A 77 16.73 10.43 -2.30
CA GLU A 77 17.50 9.47 -1.53
C GLU A 77 18.73 9.10 -2.39
N ASP A 78 19.89 9.60 -1.98
CA ASP A 78 21.16 9.21 -2.59
C ASP A 78 21.55 7.78 -2.18
N LYS A 79 22.61 7.24 -2.79
CA LYS A 79 23.07 5.87 -2.49
C LYS A 79 23.38 5.65 -1.00
N ALA A 80 23.92 6.65 -0.30
CA ALA A 80 24.27 6.53 1.11
C ALA A 80 23.03 6.47 1.99
N ALA A 81 22.05 7.36 1.75
CA ALA A 81 20.77 7.36 2.42
C ALA A 81 19.98 6.06 2.14
N ALA A 82 20.02 5.57 0.89
CA ALA A 82 19.42 4.29 0.51
C ALA A 82 20.03 3.13 1.31
N TYR A 83 21.36 3.11 1.46
CA TYR A 83 22.06 2.09 2.24
C TYR A 83 21.71 2.11 3.73
N GLU A 84 21.65 3.31 4.34
CA GLU A 84 21.22 3.45 5.73
C GLU A 84 19.78 2.97 5.94
N ARG A 85 18.87 3.35 5.04
CA ARG A 85 17.49 2.87 5.07
C ARG A 85 17.41 1.37 4.87
N PHE A 86 18.20 0.82 3.96
CA PHE A 86 18.25 -0.61 3.70
C PHE A 86 18.67 -1.36 4.98
N LYS A 87 19.74 -0.93 5.68
CA LYS A 87 20.11 -1.52 6.97
C LYS A 87 18.97 -1.53 8.01
N GLN A 88 18.14 -0.49 8.05
CA GLN A 88 16.99 -0.41 8.95
C GLN A 88 15.86 -1.37 8.60
N LEU A 89 15.75 -1.80 7.34
CA LEU A 89 14.72 -2.74 6.88
C LEU A 89 15.08 -4.21 7.13
N TRP A 90 16.37 -4.53 7.26
CA TRP A 90 16.87 -5.89 7.57
C TRP A 90 17.67 -5.91 8.89
N PRO A 91 17.10 -5.48 10.03
CA PRO A 91 17.81 -5.48 11.30
C PRO A 91 18.12 -6.91 11.79
N ASP A 92 17.27 -7.87 11.42
CA ASP A 92 17.33 -9.26 11.87
C ASP A 92 18.13 -10.17 10.92
N ASP A 93 18.62 -9.64 9.79
CA ASP A 93 19.40 -10.39 8.79
C ASP A 93 20.73 -9.70 8.47
N PRO A 94 21.66 -9.63 9.45
CA PRO A 94 22.96 -8.99 9.23
C PRO A 94 23.84 -9.77 8.24
N ASP A 95 23.60 -11.07 8.04
CA ASP A 95 24.34 -11.89 7.09
C ASP A 95 23.94 -11.55 5.64
N PHE A 96 22.66 -11.26 5.37
CA PHE A 96 22.23 -10.68 4.10
C PHE A 96 22.94 -9.35 3.83
N MET A 97 23.00 -8.47 4.84
CA MET A 97 23.64 -7.16 4.72
C MET A 97 25.14 -7.20 4.41
N LYS A 98 25.86 -8.28 4.75
CA LYS A 98 27.30 -8.42 4.43
C LYS A 98 27.58 -8.48 2.93
N ASN A 99 26.60 -8.88 2.14
CA ASN A 99 26.74 -9.06 0.69
C ASN A 99 26.13 -7.89 -0.11
N VAL A 100 25.63 -6.85 0.57
CA VAL A 100 25.02 -5.69 -0.06
C VAL A 100 25.98 -4.52 0.03
N GLU A 101 26.45 -4.06 -1.12
CA GLU A 101 27.28 -2.86 -1.25
C GLU A 101 26.41 -1.66 -1.59
N GLN A 102 26.76 -0.49 -1.04
CA GLN A 102 26.05 0.77 -1.28
C GLN A 102 25.94 1.11 -2.77
N GLU A 103 26.95 0.77 -3.57
CA GLU A 103 26.98 1.09 -5.00
C GLU A 103 25.85 0.40 -5.79
N TYR A 104 25.40 -0.78 -5.32
CA TYR A 104 24.28 -1.51 -5.93
C TYR A 104 22.90 -0.95 -5.58
N LEU A 105 22.82 0.00 -4.65
CA LEU A 105 21.58 0.67 -4.31
C LEU A 105 21.42 1.92 -5.19
N PRO A 106 20.42 1.95 -6.09
CA PRO A 106 20.22 3.09 -6.96
C PRO A 106 19.76 4.32 -6.16
N GLU A 107 20.10 5.50 -6.65
CA GLU A 107 19.45 6.73 -6.19
C GLU A 107 17.95 6.64 -6.46
N SER A 108 17.14 7.31 -5.64
CA SER A 108 15.69 7.30 -5.82
C SER A 108 15.01 8.60 -5.40
N PHE A 109 13.83 8.84 -5.98
CA PHE A 109 12.86 9.77 -5.41
C PHE A 109 11.78 8.98 -4.69
N ARG A 110 11.69 9.18 -3.36
CA ARG A 110 10.56 8.70 -2.57
C ARG A 110 9.48 9.77 -2.60
N THR A 111 8.34 9.42 -3.20
CA THR A 111 7.25 10.36 -3.45
C THR A 111 6.06 9.99 -2.60
N THR A 112 5.69 10.90 -1.71
CA THR A 112 4.49 10.80 -0.87
C THR A 112 3.32 11.42 -1.60
N VAL A 113 2.22 10.67 -1.68
CA VAL A 113 0.93 11.13 -2.19
C VAL A 113 -0.12 11.07 -1.09
N SER A 114 -1.23 11.79 -1.30
CA SER A 114 -2.28 12.01 -0.29
C SER A 114 -2.79 10.71 0.34
N ASP A 115 -3.01 9.69 -0.48
CA ASP A 115 -3.65 8.43 -0.09
C ASP A 115 -3.43 7.33 -1.14
N TYR A 116 -3.91 6.12 -0.83
CA TYR A 116 -3.80 4.95 -1.71
C TYR A 116 -4.68 5.00 -2.96
N THR A 117 -5.76 5.78 -2.96
CA THR A 117 -6.59 5.97 -4.16
C THR A 117 -5.83 6.81 -5.17
N ALA A 118 -5.22 7.91 -4.74
CA ALA A 118 -4.37 8.75 -5.58
C ALA A 118 -3.18 7.98 -6.17
N VAL A 119 -2.51 7.12 -5.39
CA VAL A 119 -1.46 6.22 -5.93
C VAL A 119 -2.01 5.36 -7.06
N ARG A 120 -3.17 4.73 -6.84
CA ARG A 120 -3.75 3.80 -7.80
C ARG A 120 -4.12 4.52 -9.08
N GLU A 121 -4.76 5.67 -8.97
CA GLU A 121 -5.13 6.50 -10.11
C GLU A 121 -3.90 6.95 -10.89
N LEU A 122 -2.85 7.42 -10.20
CA LEU A 122 -1.59 7.77 -10.85
C LEU A 122 -0.97 6.56 -11.56
N ARG A 123 -0.81 5.43 -10.87
CA ARG A 123 -0.24 4.17 -11.41
C ARG A 123 -0.96 3.71 -12.67
N ASP A 124 -2.28 3.78 -12.68
CA ASP A 124 -3.11 3.26 -13.77
C ASP A 124 -3.30 4.29 -14.91
N SER A 125 -2.73 5.49 -14.77
CA SER A 125 -2.83 6.58 -15.74
C SER A 125 -1.77 6.54 -16.84
N GLN A 126 -1.94 7.39 -17.86
CA GLN A 126 -0.89 7.66 -18.85
C GLN A 126 0.32 8.38 -18.23
N ALA A 127 0.11 9.18 -17.18
CA ALA A 127 1.19 9.92 -16.53
C ALA A 127 2.22 8.98 -15.89
N ALA A 128 1.82 7.83 -15.34
CA ALA A 128 2.77 6.83 -14.86
C ALA A 128 3.62 6.21 -15.98
N LYS A 129 3.05 5.98 -17.16
CA LYS A 129 3.80 5.49 -18.32
C LYS A 129 4.78 6.54 -18.83
N ASP A 130 4.35 7.80 -18.84
CA ASP A 130 5.21 8.90 -19.24
C ASP A 130 6.38 9.06 -18.24
N LEU A 131 6.10 8.91 -16.94
CA LEU A 131 7.11 8.89 -15.88
C LEU A 131 8.12 7.75 -16.06
N GLU A 132 7.64 6.52 -16.32
CA GLU A 132 8.51 5.36 -16.58
C GLU A 132 9.39 5.55 -17.82
N ALA A 133 8.96 6.38 -18.78
CA ALA A 133 9.71 6.69 -20.00
C ALA A 133 10.61 7.93 -19.88
N MET A 134 10.64 8.61 -18.73
CA MET A 134 11.47 9.81 -18.56
C MET A 134 12.97 9.46 -18.60
N PRO A 135 13.82 10.30 -19.23
CA PRO A 135 15.27 10.12 -19.18
C PRO A 135 15.80 10.07 -17.73
N GLY A 136 16.67 9.10 -17.45
CA GLY A 136 17.26 8.86 -16.14
C GLY A 136 16.36 8.09 -15.17
N VAL A 137 15.15 7.69 -15.57
CA VAL A 137 14.27 6.80 -14.78
C VAL A 137 14.57 5.34 -15.12
N ARG A 138 15.04 4.60 -14.12
CA ARG A 138 15.27 3.16 -14.21
C ARG A 138 13.99 2.36 -14.01
N LYS A 139 13.24 2.70 -12.96
CA LYS A 139 12.05 1.94 -12.54
C LYS A 139 11.16 2.74 -11.61
N VAL A 140 9.86 2.65 -11.83
CA VAL A 140 8.86 3.12 -10.87
C VAL A 140 8.30 1.92 -10.08
N VAL A 141 8.23 2.06 -8.76
CA VAL A 141 7.69 1.04 -7.86
C VAL A 141 6.56 1.66 -7.06
N PHE A 142 5.34 1.27 -7.41
CA PHE A 142 4.13 1.58 -6.66
C PHE A 142 3.88 0.52 -5.58
N PRO A 143 3.31 0.91 -4.43
CA PRO A 143 2.79 -0.06 -3.48
C PRO A 143 1.62 -0.83 -4.11
N CYS A 144 1.32 -2.01 -3.57
CA CYS A 144 0.06 -2.68 -3.87
C CYS A 144 -1.12 -1.81 -3.40
N THR A 145 -2.22 -1.83 -4.12
CA THR A 145 -3.38 -0.94 -3.85
C THR A 145 -4.67 -1.70 -3.57
N THR A 146 -4.64 -3.03 -3.61
CA THR A 146 -5.75 -3.91 -3.22
C THR A 146 -5.27 -5.01 -2.29
N VAL A 147 -6.18 -5.57 -1.49
CA VAL A 147 -5.88 -6.65 -0.55
C VAL A 147 -5.34 -7.87 -1.27
N GLU A 148 -5.95 -8.24 -2.40
CA GLU A 148 -5.53 -9.37 -3.23
C GLU A 148 -4.13 -9.14 -3.81
N GLU A 149 -3.87 -7.95 -4.35
CA GLU A 149 -2.55 -7.60 -4.89
C GLU A 149 -1.47 -7.64 -3.81
N CYS A 150 -1.77 -7.08 -2.63
CA CYS A 150 -0.86 -7.10 -1.50
C CYS A 150 -0.60 -8.52 -1.00
N ARG A 151 -1.64 -9.37 -0.95
CA ARG A 151 -1.52 -10.78 -0.55
C ARG A 151 -0.61 -11.55 -1.50
N ASP A 152 -0.76 -11.36 -2.81
CA ASP A 152 0.02 -12.08 -3.81
C ASP A 152 1.48 -11.60 -3.89
N LYS A 153 1.73 -10.33 -3.55
CA LYS A 153 3.08 -9.74 -3.52
C LYS A 153 3.77 -9.88 -2.16
N ALA A 154 3.05 -10.27 -1.11
CA ALA A 154 3.64 -10.45 0.21
C ALA A 154 4.71 -11.56 0.18
N PRO A 155 5.88 -11.35 0.80
CA PRO A 155 6.87 -12.41 0.91
C PRO A 155 6.27 -13.63 1.61
N SER A 156 6.59 -14.83 1.11
CA SER A 156 6.01 -16.12 1.53
C SER A 156 6.18 -16.47 3.02
N ALA A 157 6.95 -15.67 3.76
CA ALA A 157 7.15 -15.76 5.20
C ALA A 157 5.94 -15.32 6.04
N VAL A 158 4.92 -14.69 5.44
CA VAL A 158 3.65 -14.40 6.13
C VAL A 158 2.77 -15.67 6.10
N PRO A 159 2.40 -16.26 7.26
CA PRO A 159 1.55 -17.45 7.29
C PRO A 159 0.22 -17.19 6.59
N ARG A 160 -0.11 -18.03 5.61
CA ARG A 160 -1.43 -18.00 4.96
C ARG A 160 -2.46 -18.61 5.91
N PRO A 161 -3.55 -17.91 6.25
CA PRO A 161 -4.67 -18.57 6.91
C PRO A 161 -5.24 -19.64 5.97
N SER A 162 -5.41 -20.84 6.52
CA SER A 162 -5.94 -22.04 5.87
C SER A 162 -7.42 -21.91 5.52
#